data_AF-A0A2M7CPR6-F1
#
_entry.id   AF-A0A2M7CPR6-F1
#
_cell.length_a   1.000
_cell.length_b   1.000
_cell.length_c   1.000
_cell.angle_alpha   90.00
_cell.angle_beta   90.00
_cell.angle_gamma   90.00
#
_symmetry.space_group_name_H-M   'P 1'
#
loop_
_entity.id
_entity.type
_entity.pdbx_description
1 polymer ?
#
loop_
_entity_poly.entity_id
_entity_poly.type
_entity_poly.pdbx_seq_one_letter_code
_entity_poly.pdbx_strand_id
1 'polypeptide(L)'
;MAEARPVRLDFFGDEIETIRRFDPATQRTIEKLESILITPAREYLTTEEGTQVDTYTGRHVDTEHREASLWDGTRNTQHGSDTSPPRYSSPDTEFTEFHIPLLHTFPASLFDYLPTKAMIAVDDLSLVEGMMDEVEEQAVRYRNESIEEGTLAAGFPVPYLTWSELADSLGDRPLVELGRGSDQLSVISESPSPFGRGARGEGLAEQFGHIERFAGRLKPFEEYLAKLVDDGKQVIIVSRQRGRLEELWRQRDDTRHPSPITFIEASLTEGWQLGDLYLITDSEIFGWERPTPRMRARAAAETPEAVYADLQAGDHVVHVDHGVGRF
;
A
#
# COMPACT_ATOMS: atom_id res chain seq x y z
N MET A 1 -7.89 -8.43 4.84
CA MET A 1 -8.81 -8.63 5.97
C MET A 1 -9.13 -7.29 6.61
N ALA A 2 -10.41 -7.00 6.86
CA ALA A 2 -10.87 -5.71 7.35
C ALA A 2 -10.61 -5.43 8.85
N GLU A 3 -10.61 -6.46 9.70
CA GLU A 3 -10.46 -6.31 11.14
C GLU A 3 -9.02 -6.44 11.60
N ALA A 4 -8.61 -5.61 12.56
CA ALA A 4 -7.25 -5.60 13.08
C ALA A 4 -6.92 -6.79 13.99
N ARG A 5 -7.95 -7.47 14.52
CA ARG A 5 -7.85 -8.60 15.47
C ARG A 5 -8.96 -9.62 15.19
N PRO A 6 -8.76 -10.90 15.54
CA PRO A 6 -9.80 -11.90 15.39
C PRO A 6 -10.98 -11.65 16.33
N VAL A 7 -12.15 -12.14 15.91
CA VAL A 7 -13.42 -11.95 16.60
C VAL A 7 -14.05 -13.31 16.88
N ARG A 8 -14.57 -13.47 18.09
CA ARG A 8 -15.35 -14.63 18.54
C ARG A 8 -16.83 -14.26 18.52
N LEU A 9 -17.64 -15.18 17.98
CA LEU A 9 -19.09 -15.09 17.97
C LEU A 9 -19.63 -16.16 18.92
N ASP A 10 -20.31 -15.72 19.98
CA ASP A 10 -21.02 -16.62 20.90
C ASP A 10 -22.49 -16.68 20.46
N PHE A 11 -22.99 -17.89 20.22
CA PHE A 11 -24.35 -18.13 19.73
C PHE A 11 -25.26 -18.69 20.83
N PHE A 12 -26.54 -18.31 20.79
CA PHE A 12 -27.62 -18.95 21.52
C PHE A 12 -28.67 -19.44 20.52
N GLY A 13 -28.65 -20.74 20.22
CA GLY A 13 -29.44 -21.29 19.12
C GLY A 13 -28.92 -20.80 17.77
N ASP A 14 -29.79 -20.14 17.01
CA ASP A 14 -29.52 -19.49 15.72
C ASP A 14 -29.25 -17.98 15.83
N GLU A 15 -29.23 -17.42 17.04
CA GLU A 15 -28.96 -16.00 17.29
C GLU A 15 -27.53 -15.77 17.81
N ILE A 16 -26.89 -14.70 17.33
CA ILE A 16 -25.62 -14.23 17.87
C ILE A 16 -25.89 -13.46 19.16
N GLU A 17 -25.43 -13.99 20.29
CA GLU A 17 -25.61 -13.36 21.61
C GLU A 17 -24.53 -12.30 21.86
N THR A 18 -23.27 -12.63 21.59
CA THR A 18 -22.17 -11.66 21.76
C THR A 18 -21.09 -11.77 20.69
N ILE A 19 -20.54 -10.62 20.32
CA ILE A 19 -19.41 -10.47 19.41
C ILE A 19 -18.24 -9.90 20.22
N ARG A 20 -17.10 -10.58 20.22
CA ARG A 20 -15.95 -10.24 21.08
C ARG A 20 -14.64 -10.26 20.32
N ARG A 21 -13.89 -9.16 20.34
CA ARG A 21 -12.48 -9.20 19.92
C ARG A 21 -11.67 -9.94 20.97
N PHE A 22 -10.74 -10.77 20.53
CA PHE A 22 -9.85 -11.49 21.44
C PHE A 22 -8.41 -11.42 20.98
N ASP A 23 -7.50 -11.66 21.93
CA ASP A 23 -6.08 -11.79 21.64
C ASP A 23 -5.78 -13.25 21.22
N PRO A 24 -5.27 -13.50 20.00
CA PRO A 24 -5.07 -14.87 19.53
C PRO A 24 -4.04 -15.66 20.35
N ALA A 25 -3.01 -14.99 20.90
CA ALA A 25 -1.97 -15.66 21.66
C ALA A 25 -2.46 -16.08 23.06
N THR A 26 -3.30 -15.27 23.70
CA THR A 26 -3.79 -15.55 25.06
C THR A 26 -5.21 -16.11 25.12
N GLN A 27 -5.93 -16.08 24.01
CA GLN A 27 -7.35 -16.40 23.86
C GLN A 27 -8.31 -15.60 24.76
N ARG A 28 -7.85 -14.48 25.33
CA ARG A 28 -8.66 -13.65 26.21
C ARG A 28 -9.42 -12.59 25.43
N THR A 29 -10.67 -12.33 25.83
CA THR A 29 -11.47 -11.22 25.33
C THR A 29 -10.79 -9.89 25.65
N ILE A 30 -10.79 -8.98 24.67
CA ILE A 30 -10.29 -7.61 24.78
C ILE A 30 -11.47 -6.67 24.96
N GLU A 31 -12.42 -6.70 24.02
CA GLU A 31 -13.59 -5.83 24.01
C GLU A 31 -14.80 -6.50 23.33
N LYS A 32 -16.00 -6.02 23.65
CA LYS A 32 -17.25 -6.41 22.98
C LYS A 32 -17.51 -5.49 21.79
N LEU A 33 -18.11 -6.05 20.74
CA LEU A 33 -18.55 -5.33 19.55
C LEU A 33 -20.07 -5.45 19.39
N GLU A 34 -20.67 -4.46 18.72
CA GLU A 34 -22.08 -4.49 18.33
C GLU A 34 -22.30 -5.14 16.96
N SER A 35 -21.34 -4.96 16.04
CA SER A 35 -21.38 -5.53 14.68
C SER A 35 -19.98 -5.78 14.16
N ILE A 36 -19.85 -6.65 13.16
CA ILE A 36 -18.62 -6.92 12.41
C ILE A 36 -18.91 -6.94 10.91
N LEU A 37 -17.99 -6.37 10.12
CA LEU A 37 -17.98 -6.54 8.66
C LEU A 37 -17.03 -7.68 8.29
N ILE A 38 -17.56 -8.73 7.69
CA ILE A 38 -16.76 -9.84 7.17
C ILE A 38 -16.55 -9.59 5.67
N THR A 39 -15.29 -9.36 5.28
CA THR A 39 -14.88 -9.26 3.88
C THR A 39 -14.48 -10.62 3.33
N PRO A 40 -14.52 -10.83 2.00
CA PRO A 40 -13.95 -12.02 1.38
C PRO A 40 -12.52 -12.28 1.86
N ALA A 41 -12.16 -13.57 1.98
CA ALA A 41 -10.82 -14.00 2.41
C ALA A 41 -9.82 -14.03 1.25
N ARG A 42 -10.31 -14.07 0.01
CA ARG A 42 -9.56 -14.09 -1.25
C ARG A 42 -10.12 -13.02 -2.19
N GLU A 43 -9.34 -12.68 -3.21
CA GLU A 43 -9.72 -11.73 -4.26
C GLU A 43 -10.65 -12.35 -5.32
N TYR A 44 -10.83 -13.67 -5.30
CA TYR A 44 -11.78 -14.42 -6.12
C TYR A 44 -12.80 -15.16 -5.23
N LEU A 45 -13.97 -15.47 -5.76
CA LEU A 45 -15.01 -16.24 -5.07
C LEU A 45 -15.22 -17.61 -5.73
N THR A 46 -15.46 -18.62 -4.90
CA THR A 46 -15.84 -19.98 -5.30
C THR A 46 -17.22 -20.31 -4.73
N THR A 47 -18.00 -21.14 -5.43
CA THR A 47 -19.28 -21.66 -4.89
C THR A 47 -19.07 -22.94 -4.08
N GLU A 48 -20.11 -23.36 -3.34
CA GLU A 48 -20.11 -24.59 -2.53
C GLU A 48 -19.85 -25.86 -3.36
N GLU A 49 -20.16 -25.86 -4.65
CA GLU A 49 -19.87 -26.96 -5.57
C GLU A 49 -18.46 -26.87 -6.20
N GLY A 50 -17.61 -25.97 -5.70
CA GLY A 50 -16.30 -25.66 -6.30
C GLY A 50 -16.39 -24.94 -7.65
N THR A 51 -17.62 -24.68 -8.15
CA THR A 51 -17.83 -24.02 -9.43
C THR A 51 -17.59 -22.52 -9.26
N GLN A 52 -16.89 -21.92 -10.20
CA GLN A 52 -16.47 -20.52 -10.07
C GLN A 52 -17.55 -19.58 -10.57
N VAL A 53 -17.67 -18.44 -9.90
CA VAL A 53 -18.64 -17.42 -10.23
C VAL A 53 -17.92 -16.09 -10.42
N ASP A 54 -18.23 -15.42 -11.53
CA ASP A 54 -17.83 -14.04 -11.75
C ASP A 54 -18.48 -13.18 -10.66
N THR A 55 -17.65 -12.56 -9.83
CA THR A 55 -18.09 -11.74 -8.67
C THR A 55 -18.94 -10.54 -9.08
N TYR A 56 -18.79 -10.04 -10.30
CA TYR A 56 -19.53 -8.89 -10.79
C TYR A 56 -20.90 -9.28 -11.33
N THR A 57 -20.97 -10.41 -12.05
CA THR A 57 -22.21 -10.85 -12.73
C THR A 57 -22.99 -11.92 -11.98
N GLY A 58 -22.38 -12.57 -10.97
CA GLY A 58 -22.95 -13.70 -10.25
C GLY A 58 -23.12 -14.96 -11.12
N ARG A 59 -22.48 -15.01 -12.30
CA ARG A 59 -22.62 -16.12 -13.26
C ARG A 59 -21.48 -17.12 -13.16
N HIS A 60 -21.79 -18.38 -13.42
CA HIS A 60 -20.80 -19.45 -13.53
C HIS A 60 -19.80 -19.15 -14.66
N VAL A 61 -18.51 -19.29 -14.36
CA VAL A 61 -17.42 -19.15 -15.34
C VAL A 61 -16.98 -20.56 -15.79
N ASP A 62 -17.07 -20.83 -17.09
CA ASP A 62 -16.52 -22.05 -17.69
C ASP A 62 -15.03 -21.83 -18.00
N THR A 63 -14.21 -22.05 -16.98
CA THR A 63 -12.76 -21.79 -17.03
C THR A 63 -12.06 -22.78 -17.96
N GLU A 64 -12.53 -24.04 -18.03
CA GLU A 64 -11.99 -25.06 -18.93
C GLU A 64 -12.18 -24.69 -20.40
N HIS A 65 -13.40 -24.26 -20.78
CA HIS A 65 -13.66 -23.83 -22.15
C HIS A 65 -12.87 -22.57 -22.51
N ARG A 66 -12.74 -21.62 -21.57
CA ARG A 66 -11.92 -20.42 -21.77
C ARG A 66 -10.46 -20.81 -21.98
N GLU A 67 -9.85 -21.60 -21.11
CA GLU A 67 -8.45 -22.04 -21.26
C GLU A 67 -8.21 -22.75 -22.60
N ALA A 68 -9.08 -23.68 -22.96
CA ALA A 68 -8.99 -24.40 -24.24
C ALA A 68 -9.05 -23.46 -25.45
N SER A 69 -9.85 -22.39 -25.38
CA SER A 69 -9.98 -21.39 -26.44
C SER A 69 -8.74 -20.48 -26.59
N LEU A 70 -7.91 -20.38 -25.54
CA LEU A 70 -6.73 -19.52 -25.52
C LEU A 70 -5.49 -20.19 -26.14
N TRP A 71 -5.56 -21.50 -26.39
CA TRP A 71 -4.48 -22.28 -27.00
C TRP A 71 -4.59 -22.29 -28.53
N ASP A 72 -3.63 -21.67 -29.20
CA ASP A 72 -3.42 -21.80 -30.65
C ASP A 72 -2.34 -22.85 -30.91
N GLY A 73 -2.76 -24.10 -31.14
CA GLY A 73 -1.89 -25.26 -31.34
C GLY A 73 -0.97 -25.20 -32.56
N THR A 74 -1.02 -24.13 -33.35
CA THR A 74 -0.15 -23.92 -34.52
C THR A 74 1.13 -23.13 -34.23
N ARG A 75 1.22 -22.40 -33.10
CA ARG A 75 2.39 -21.55 -32.78
C ARG A 75 3.43 -22.19 -31.85
N ASN A 76 3.06 -23.17 -31.04
CA ASN A 76 3.94 -23.75 -30.00
C ASN A 76 4.63 -25.07 -30.40
N THR A 77 4.66 -25.45 -31.67
CA THR A 77 5.15 -26.77 -32.12
C THR A 77 6.67 -26.92 -32.26
N GLN A 78 7.50 -25.99 -31.76
CA GLN A 78 8.96 -26.07 -31.96
C GLN A 78 9.73 -26.83 -30.87
N HIS A 79 9.16 -27.10 -29.69
CA HIS A 79 9.83 -27.87 -28.64
C HIS A 79 9.00 -29.12 -28.30
N GLY A 80 9.29 -30.21 -29.00
CA GLY A 80 8.59 -31.48 -28.84
C GLY A 80 8.74 -32.06 -27.43
N SER A 81 7.61 -32.31 -26.77
CA SER A 81 7.28 -33.62 -26.17
C SER A 81 5.90 -33.65 -25.48
N ASP A 82 5.18 -32.53 -25.40
CA ASP A 82 3.77 -32.54 -25.00
C ASP A 82 2.96 -31.62 -25.94
N THR A 83 1.99 -32.20 -26.65
CA THR A 83 1.08 -31.48 -27.57
C THR A 83 -0.19 -31.02 -26.87
N SER A 84 -0.26 -31.18 -25.55
CA SER A 84 -1.41 -30.80 -24.75
C SER A 84 -1.32 -29.31 -24.40
N PRO A 85 -2.44 -28.56 -24.41
CA PRO A 85 -2.44 -27.21 -23.87
C PRO A 85 -2.00 -27.24 -22.41
N PRO A 86 -1.23 -26.23 -21.93
CA PRO A 86 -1.02 -26.05 -20.50
C PRO A 86 -2.39 -25.89 -19.85
N ARG A 87 -2.70 -26.80 -18.92
CA ARG A 87 -3.94 -26.76 -18.14
C ARG A 87 -3.65 -25.97 -16.87
N TYR A 88 -4.28 -24.81 -16.75
CA TYR A 88 -4.18 -24.00 -15.53
C TYR A 88 -5.24 -24.48 -14.53
N SER A 89 -6.35 -25.01 -15.03
CA SER A 89 -7.41 -25.60 -14.21
C SER A 89 -7.53 -27.11 -14.47
N SER A 90 -7.70 -27.86 -13.40
CA SER A 90 -8.17 -29.25 -13.40
C SER A 90 -9.24 -29.40 -12.33
N PRO A 91 -10.08 -30.46 -12.36
CA PRO A 91 -11.10 -30.68 -11.34
C PRO A 91 -10.55 -30.68 -9.91
N ASP A 92 -9.26 -30.99 -9.75
CA ASP A 92 -8.53 -31.02 -8.48
C ASP A 92 -7.58 -29.81 -8.29
N THR A 93 -7.54 -28.86 -9.23
CA THR A 93 -6.64 -27.69 -9.12
C THR A 93 -7.23 -26.67 -8.14
N GLU A 94 -6.46 -26.37 -7.10
CA GLU A 94 -6.73 -25.19 -6.27
C GLU A 94 -6.46 -23.92 -7.09
N PHE A 95 -7.52 -23.19 -7.39
CA PHE A 95 -7.38 -21.87 -8.00
C PHE A 95 -6.60 -20.94 -7.10
N THR A 96 -5.71 -20.17 -7.72
CA THR A 96 -4.91 -19.14 -7.09
C THR A 96 -5.18 -17.79 -7.76
N GLU A 97 -4.64 -16.72 -7.18
CA GLU A 97 -4.72 -15.36 -7.69
C GLU A 97 -4.21 -15.23 -9.15
N PHE A 98 -3.33 -16.13 -9.59
CA PHE A 98 -2.90 -16.24 -10.99
C PHE A 98 -4.08 -16.36 -11.98
N HIS A 99 -5.19 -16.99 -11.56
CA HIS A 99 -6.34 -17.28 -12.41
C HIS A 99 -7.36 -16.15 -12.48
N ILE A 100 -7.22 -15.10 -11.65
CA ILE A 100 -8.13 -13.94 -11.60
C ILE A 100 -8.53 -13.41 -12.99
N PRO A 101 -7.61 -13.26 -13.98
CA PRO A 101 -7.97 -12.73 -15.30
C PRO A 101 -8.87 -13.66 -16.12
N LEU A 102 -8.91 -14.96 -15.81
CA LEU A 102 -9.83 -15.92 -16.40
C LEU A 102 -11.22 -15.84 -15.74
N LEU A 103 -11.26 -15.50 -14.45
CA LEU A 103 -12.48 -15.43 -13.64
C LEU A 103 -13.23 -14.10 -13.84
N HIS A 104 -12.48 -13.00 -13.91
CA HIS A 104 -13.03 -11.66 -14.03
C HIS A 104 -12.77 -11.12 -15.43
N THR A 105 -13.80 -11.15 -16.27
CA THR A 105 -13.68 -10.66 -17.66
C THR A 105 -13.53 -9.14 -17.73
N PHE A 106 -14.02 -8.43 -16.72
CA PHE A 106 -13.89 -6.98 -16.59
C PHE A 106 -13.05 -6.68 -15.35
N PRO A 107 -11.74 -6.40 -15.51
CA PRO A 107 -10.90 -6.02 -14.37
C PRO A 107 -11.39 -4.69 -13.78
N ALA A 108 -11.39 -4.60 -12.46
CA ALA A 108 -11.59 -3.35 -11.74
C ALA A 108 -10.23 -2.81 -11.29
N SER A 109 -10.08 -1.50 -11.36
CA SER A 109 -8.96 -0.74 -10.82
C SER A 109 -9.23 -0.31 -9.37
N LEU A 110 -8.20 0.18 -8.69
CA LEU A 110 -8.39 0.89 -7.41
C LEU A 110 -9.30 2.11 -7.55
N PHE A 111 -9.30 2.76 -8.73
CA PHE A 111 -10.06 3.97 -8.99
C PHE A 111 -11.58 3.72 -9.01
N ASP A 112 -12.02 2.50 -9.32
CA ASP A 112 -13.44 2.13 -9.30
C ASP A 112 -14.04 2.14 -7.89
N TYR A 113 -13.20 1.95 -6.86
CA TYR A 113 -13.62 1.97 -5.45
C TYR A 113 -13.60 3.39 -4.85
N LEU A 114 -13.09 4.38 -5.56
CA LEU A 114 -13.05 5.75 -5.07
C LEU A 114 -14.41 6.44 -5.21
N PRO A 115 -14.78 7.32 -4.26
CA PRO A 115 -15.97 8.16 -4.40
C PRO A 115 -15.98 8.96 -5.72
N THR A 116 -17.16 9.25 -6.26
CA THR A 116 -17.32 9.93 -7.56
C THR A 116 -16.60 11.29 -7.63
N LYS A 117 -16.48 11.99 -6.49
CA LYS A 117 -15.82 13.30 -6.38
C LYS A 117 -14.48 13.24 -5.65
N ALA A 118 -13.82 12.08 -5.66
CA ALA A 118 -12.50 11.93 -5.07
C ALA A 118 -11.48 12.80 -5.82
N MET A 119 -10.64 13.49 -5.07
CA MET A 119 -9.45 14.15 -5.58
C MET A 119 -8.28 13.18 -5.48
N ILE A 120 -7.48 13.09 -6.54
CA ILE A 120 -6.28 12.28 -6.59
C ILE A 120 -5.09 13.17 -6.32
N ALA A 121 -4.30 12.83 -5.31
CA ALA A 121 -3.04 13.49 -5.03
C ALA A 121 -1.91 12.52 -5.35
N VAL A 122 -0.98 12.94 -6.21
CA VAL A 122 0.19 12.16 -6.60
C VAL A 122 1.43 12.92 -6.12
N ASP A 123 2.39 12.20 -5.54
CA ASP A 123 3.62 12.83 -5.07
C ASP A 123 4.47 13.25 -6.28
N ASP A 124 5.07 12.30 -6.99
CA ASP A 124 5.85 12.57 -8.20
C ASP A 124 5.25 11.76 -9.36
N LEU A 125 4.58 12.45 -10.30
CA LEU A 125 3.93 11.77 -11.41
C LEU A 125 4.97 11.18 -12.38
N SER A 126 6.09 11.87 -12.59
CA SER A 126 7.17 11.39 -13.47
C SER A 126 7.78 10.08 -12.96
N LEU A 127 7.98 9.98 -11.64
CA LEU A 127 8.47 8.75 -11.01
C LEU A 127 7.46 7.61 -11.15
N VAL A 128 6.16 7.89 -10.97
CA VAL A 128 5.11 6.89 -11.14
C VAL A 128 5.08 6.39 -12.58
N GLU A 129 5.13 7.29 -13.57
CA GLU A 129 5.15 6.93 -14.98
C GLU A 129 6.35 6.04 -15.32
N GLY A 130 7.56 6.43 -14.91
CA GLY A 130 8.75 5.62 -15.13
C GLY A 130 8.68 4.24 -14.47
N MET A 131 8.10 4.14 -13.28
CA MET A 131 7.89 2.86 -12.60
C MET A 131 6.86 1.98 -13.33
N MET A 132 5.79 2.57 -13.87
CA MET A 132 4.79 1.82 -14.64
C MET A 132 5.37 1.27 -15.94
N ASP A 133 6.14 2.08 -16.66
CA ASP A 133 6.84 1.64 -17.89
C ASP A 133 7.80 0.48 -17.59
N GLU A 134 8.57 0.56 -16.50
CA GLU A 134 9.50 -0.51 -16.10
C GLU A 134 8.75 -1.80 -15.74
N VAL A 135 7.67 -1.71 -14.96
CA VAL A 135 6.84 -2.86 -14.57
C VAL A 135 6.19 -3.51 -15.80
N GLU A 136 5.69 -2.72 -16.74
CA GLU A 136 5.08 -3.23 -17.97
C GLU A 136 6.12 -3.90 -18.87
N GLU A 137 7.30 -3.31 -19.04
CA GLU A 137 8.40 -3.93 -19.81
C GLU A 137 8.84 -5.27 -19.19
N GLN A 138 8.94 -5.34 -17.86
CA GLN A 138 9.23 -6.58 -17.15
C GLN A 138 8.12 -7.62 -17.34
N ALA A 139 6.85 -7.22 -17.22
CA ALA A 139 5.72 -8.12 -17.38
C ALA A 139 5.62 -8.70 -18.79
N VAL A 140 5.84 -7.89 -19.83
CA VAL A 140 5.87 -8.36 -21.23
C VAL A 140 7.04 -9.32 -21.46
N ARG A 141 8.22 -9.03 -20.92
CA ARG A 141 9.38 -9.94 -21.02
C ARG A 141 9.09 -11.30 -20.37
N TYR A 142 8.67 -11.32 -19.11
CA TYR A 142 8.35 -12.56 -18.40
C TYR A 142 7.24 -13.36 -19.08
N ARG A 143 6.24 -12.67 -19.62
CA ARG A 143 5.17 -13.29 -20.39
C ARG A 143 5.71 -14.00 -21.63
N ASN A 144 6.54 -13.33 -22.42
CA ASN A 144 7.10 -13.91 -23.64
C ASN A 144 7.98 -15.12 -23.33
N GLU A 145 8.86 -15.03 -22.32
CA GLU A 145 9.67 -16.14 -21.83
C GLU A 145 8.78 -17.33 -21.42
N SER A 146 7.73 -17.09 -20.64
CA SER A 146 6.80 -18.14 -20.20
C SER A 146 6.04 -18.79 -21.37
N ILE A 147 5.72 -18.03 -22.42
CA ILE A 147 5.11 -18.55 -23.63
C ILE A 147 6.09 -19.43 -24.41
N GLU A 148 7.34 -19.00 -24.53
CA GLU A 148 8.41 -19.75 -25.20
C GLU A 148 8.75 -21.06 -24.47
N GLU A 149 8.74 -21.04 -23.14
CA GLU A 149 8.93 -22.22 -22.28
C GLU A 149 7.70 -23.14 -22.22
N GLY A 150 6.57 -22.72 -22.78
CA GLY A 150 5.32 -23.49 -22.79
C GLY A 150 4.59 -23.53 -21.44
N THR A 151 4.99 -22.70 -20.47
CA THR A 151 4.33 -22.57 -19.17
C THR A 151 3.12 -21.63 -19.24
N LEU A 152 3.08 -20.71 -20.21
CA LEU A 152 1.98 -19.77 -20.44
C LEU A 152 1.39 -19.89 -21.85
N ALA A 153 0.05 -19.97 -21.97
CA ALA A 153 -0.63 -19.93 -23.25
C ALA A 153 -0.57 -18.51 -23.81
N ALA A 154 -0.28 -18.38 -25.11
CA ALA A 154 -0.18 -17.07 -25.76
C ALA A 154 -1.46 -16.22 -25.63
N GLY A 155 -2.63 -16.86 -25.56
CA GLY A 155 -3.92 -16.20 -25.35
C GLY A 155 -4.27 -15.88 -23.90
N PHE A 156 -3.48 -16.29 -22.90
CA PHE A 156 -3.79 -16.06 -21.49
C PHE A 156 -4.04 -14.55 -21.20
N PRO A 157 -5.14 -14.13 -20.56
CA PRO A 157 -5.42 -12.70 -20.41
C PRO A 157 -4.34 -11.95 -19.61
N VAL A 158 -4.19 -10.66 -19.85
CA VAL A 158 -3.20 -9.82 -19.15
C VAL A 158 -3.72 -9.57 -17.72
N PRO A 159 -2.91 -9.83 -16.66
CA PRO A 159 -3.36 -9.74 -15.27
C PRO A 159 -3.27 -8.33 -14.67
N TYR A 160 -3.05 -7.31 -15.48
CA TYR A 160 -2.89 -5.92 -15.05
C TYR A 160 -3.56 -4.98 -16.05
N LEU A 161 -3.90 -3.77 -15.57
CA LEU A 161 -4.32 -2.66 -16.41
C LEU A 161 -3.07 -1.89 -16.86
N THR A 162 -3.03 -1.55 -18.14
CA THR A 162 -2.00 -0.67 -18.71
C THR A 162 -2.10 0.74 -18.13
N TRP A 163 -1.04 1.52 -18.25
CA TRP A 163 -1.05 2.92 -17.81
C TRP A 163 -2.15 3.75 -18.50
N SER A 164 -2.43 3.46 -19.77
CA SER A 164 -3.49 4.11 -20.53
C SER A 164 -4.88 3.77 -20.00
N GLU A 165 -5.15 2.49 -19.70
CA GLU A 165 -6.43 2.07 -19.12
C GLU A 165 -6.65 2.65 -17.72
N LEU A 166 -5.60 2.74 -16.91
CA LEU A 166 -5.64 3.40 -15.61
C LEU A 166 -5.94 4.89 -15.73
N ALA A 167 -5.29 5.59 -16.68
CA ALA A 167 -5.57 6.99 -16.96
C ALA A 167 -7.02 7.21 -17.41
N ASP A 168 -7.53 6.36 -18.31
CA ASP A 168 -8.92 6.41 -18.76
C ASP A 168 -9.91 6.21 -17.60
N SER A 169 -9.61 5.31 -16.66
CA SER A 169 -10.47 5.03 -15.50
C SER A 169 -10.54 6.18 -14.48
N LEU A 170 -9.59 7.11 -14.50
CA LEU A 170 -9.62 8.30 -13.66
C LEU A 170 -10.66 9.33 -14.11
N GLY A 171 -11.01 9.32 -15.40
CA GLY A 171 -11.96 10.24 -15.99
C GLY A 171 -11.64 11.70 -15.66
N ASP A 172 -12.67 12.47 -15.26
CA ASP A 172 -12.57 13.91 -14.97
C ASP A 172 -12.20 14.23 -13.51
N ARG A 173 -11.66 13.27 -12.75
CA ARG A 173 -11.33 13.51 -11.34
C ARG A 173 -10.18 14.52 -11.21
N PRO A 174 -10.25 15.47 -10.25
CA PRO A 174 -9.19 16.45 -10.07
C PRO A 174 -7.92 15.75 -9.58
N LEU A 175 -6.82 15.99 -10.30
CA LEU A 175 -5.48 15.52 -9.99
C LEU A 175 -4.64 16.68 -9.45
N VAL A 176 -3.97 16.47 -8.33
CA VAL A 176 -3.02 17.41 -7.74
C VAL A 176 -1.67 16.72 -7.61
N GLU A 177 -0.65 17.27 -8.27
CA GLU A 177 0.73 16.85 -8.06
C GLU A 177 1.33 17.62 -6.87
N LEU A 178 1.90 16.88 -5.91
CA LEU A 178 2.46 17.42 -4.67
C LEU A 178 3.97 17.67 -4.79
N GLY A 179 4.64 16.91 -5.63
CA GLY A 179 6.06 16.96 -5.89
C GLY A 179 6.41 17.88 -7.04
N ARG A 180 7.70 18.16 -7.16
CA ARG A 180 8.23 18.97 -8.26
C ARG A 180 8.42 18.07 -9.46
N GLY A 181 7.31 17.68 -10.09
CA GLY A 181 7.30 16.88 -11.30
C GLY A 181 8.36 17.39 -12.26
N SER A 182 9.27 16.51 -12.68
CA SER A 182 10.37 16.93 -13.53
C SER A 182 9.82 17.30 -14.90
N ASP A 183 9.72 18.60 -15.17
CA ASP A 183 9.47 19.19 -16.51
C ASP A 183 10.55 18.78 -17.56
N GLN A 184 11.49 17.90 -17.19
CA GLN A 184 12.61 17.43 -18.00
C GLN A 184 12.42 16.00 -18.55
N LEU A 185 11.62 15.12 -17.93
CA LEU A 185 11.45 13.74 -18.45
C LEU A 185 10.46 13.66 -19.62
N SER A 186 9.58 14.66 -19.78
CA SER A 186 8.68 14.77 -20.93
C SER A 186 9.40 15.01 -22.27
N VAL A 187 10.74 15.09 -22.27
CA VAL A 187 11.57 15.18 -23.48
C VAL A 187 12.11 13.80 -23.90
N ILE A 188 12.13 12.81 -23.00
CA ILE A 188 12.74 11.49 -23.24
C ILE A 188 11.68 10.45 -23.62
N SER A 189 10.46 10.57 -23.10
CA SER A 189 9.34 9.74 -23.54
C SER A 189 8.68 10.36 -24.78
N GLU A 190 8.74 9.68 -25.92
CA GLU A 190 8.02 10.06 -27.14
C GLU A 190 6.49 9.93 -26.97
N SER A 191 6.05 9.26 -25.91
CA SER A 191 4.65 9.07 -25.59
C SER A 191 4.14 10.24 -24.72
N PRO A 192 3.13 11.00 -25.16
CA PRO A 192 2.51 11.98 -24.29
C PRO A 192 1.91 11.27 -23.07
N SER A 193 2.25 11.76 -21.88
CA SER A 193 1.61 11.33 -20.63
C SER A 193 0.08 11.33 -20.82
N PRO A 194 -0.60 10.20 -20.57
CA PRO A 194 -2.06 10.13 -20.69
C PRO A 194 -2.76 10.98 -19.61
N PHE A 195 -2.04 11.42 -18.58
CA PHE A 195 -2.45 12.41 -17.59
C PHE A 195 -2.17 13.85 -18.06
N GLY A 196 -1.96 14.02 -19.37
CA GLY A 196 -1.18 15.10 -19.96
C GLY A 196 -1.53 16.53 -19.55
N ARG A 197 -0.48 17.37 -19.49
CA ARG A 197 -0.43 18.84 -19.68
C ARG A 197 -1.46 19.75 -18.97
N GLY A 198 -2.32 19.21 -18.08
CA GLY A 198 -3.38 19.94 -17.38
C GLY A 198 -2.90 20.78 -16.19
N ALA A 199 -1.69 20.54 -15.70
CA ALA A 199 -1.08 21.33 -14.63
C ALA A 199 -0.15 22.44 -15.17
N ARG A 200 -0.56 23.17 -16.22
CA ARG A 200 0.11 24.44 -16.62
C ARG A 200 -0.31 25.60 -15.72
N GLY A 201 -0.12 25.43 -14.42
CA GLY A 201 -0.09 26.49 -13.41
C GLY A 201 1.12 26.22 -12.53
N GLU A 202 1.58 27.22 -11.76
CA GLU A 202 2.62 26.97 -10.75
C GLU A 202 2.11 25.85 -9.82
N GLY A 203 2.69 24.66 -9.95
CA GLY A 203 2.33 23.47 -9.22
C GLY A 203 2.43 23.73 -7.72
N LEU A 204 1.64 23.01 -6.91
CA LEU A 204 1.64 23.20 -5.46
C LEU A 204 3.07 23.13 -4.89
N ALA A 205 3.89 22.23 -5.40
CA ALA A 205 5.29 22.01 -5.02
C ALA A 205 6.22 23.21 -5.26
N GLU A 206 5.92 24.04 -6.28
CA GLU A 206 6.72 25.21 -6.64
C GLU A 206 6.49 26.38 -5.70
N GLN A 207 5.34 26.37 -5.00
CA GLN A 207 5.04 27.34 -3.96
C GLN A 207 5.84 27.08 -2.67
N PHE A 208 6.36 25.86 -2.51
CA PHE A 208 7.22 25.50 -1.38
C PHE A 208 8.69 25.81 -1.67
N GLY A 209 9.31 26.61 -0.82
CA GLY A 209 10.74 26.90 -0.77
C GLY A 209 11.49 26.03 0.24
N HIS A 210 12.83 26.05 0.13
CA HIS A 210 13.75 25.35 1.03
C HIS A 210 14.24 26.26 2.14
N ILE A 211 14.53 25.69 3.31
CA ILE A 211 15.09 26.40 4.46
C ILE A 211 16.59 26.11 4.58
N GLU A 212 17.36 27.08 5.04
CA GLU A 212 18.79 26.92 5.29
C GLU A 212 19.06 25.84 6.36
N ARG A 213 20.07 25.00 6.14
CA ARG A 213 20.49 23.97 7.10
C ARG A 213 21.63 24.49 7.99
N PHE A 214 21.41 24.46 9.30
CA PHE A 214 22.33 25.00 10.30
C PHE A 214 23.30 23.95 10.84
N ALA A 215 23.00 22.65 10.72
CA ALA A 215 23.85 21.54 11.13
C ALA A 215 24.33 21.65 12.60
N GLY A 216 23.40 22.01 13.49
CA GLY A 216 23.61 22.16 14.94
C GLY A 216 24.20 23.51 15.36
N ARG A 217 24.48 24.42 14.41
CA ARG A 217 25.00 25.76 14.71
C ARG A 217 23.87 26.69 15.19
N LEU A 218 23.64 26.69 16.50
CA LEU A 218 22.54 27.43 17.12
C LEU A 218 22.64 28.97 16.96
N LYS A 219 23.85 29.54 17.00
CA LYS A 219 24.01 31.01 16.85
C LYS A 219 23.55 31.53 15.47
N PRO A 220 24.04 30.97 14.34
CA PRO A 220 23.50 31.31 13.02
C PRO A 220 21.99 31.07 12.89
N PHE A 221 21.48 29.99 13.50
CA PHE A 221 20.05 29.70 13.50
C PHE A 221 19.24 30.79 14.21
N GLU A 222 19.66 31.22 15.40
CA GLU A 222 18.99 32.32 16.12
C GLU A 222 19.04 33.64 15.36
N GLU A 223 20.15 33.94 14.67
CA GLU A 223 20.27 35.14 13.82
C GLU A 223 19.32 35.07 12.62
N TYR A 224 19.20 33.89 12.00
CA TYR A 224 18.24 33.65 10.93
C TYR A 224 16.79 33.79 11.41
N LEU A 225 16.46 33.19 12.56
CA LEU A 225 15.14 33.34 13.18
C LEU A 225 14.80 34.80 13.47
N ALA A 226 15.74 35.56 14.05
CA ALA A 226 15.54 36.98 14.33
C ALA A 226 15.26 37.77 13.06
N LYS A 227 15.99 37.51 11.98
CA LYS A 227 15.71 38.14 10.69
C LYS A 227 14.30 37.83 10.18
N LEU A 228 13.86 36.56 10.26
CA LEU A 228 12.50 36.18 9.84
C LEU A 228 11.42 36.91 10.67
N VAL A 229 11.63 37.00 11.97
CA VAL A 229 10.71 37.70 12.89
C VAL A 229 10.69 39.21 12.61
N ASP A 230 11.85 39.83 12.41
CA ASP A 230 11.99 41.25 12.07
C ASP A 230 11.34 41.59 10.72
N ASP A 231 11.41 40.66 9.75
CA ASP A 231 10.76 40.73 8.44
C ASP A 231 9.24 40.44 8.51
N GLY A 232 8.68 40.20 9.72
CA GLY A 232 7.26 39.95 9.95
C GLY A 232 6.76 38.58 9.50
N LYS A 233 7.67 37.61 9.32
CA LYS A 233 7.33 36.25 8.88
C LYS A 233 6.70 35.43 10.00
N GLN A 234 5.85 34.48 9.63
CA GLN A 234 5.29 33.50 10.56
C GLN A 234 6.21 32.28 10.62
N VAL A 235 6.62 31.88 11.83
CA VAL A 235 7.56 30.78 12.02
C VAL A 235 6.94 29.70 12.89
N ILE A 236 7.01 28.45 12.46
CA ILE A 236 6.64 27.26 13.20
C ILE A 236 7.90 26.41 13.38
N ILE A 237 8.26 26.12 14.62
CA ILE A 237 9.40 25.25 14.94
C ILE A 237 8.86 23.93 15.49
N VAL A 238 9.14 22.83 14.79
CA VAL A 238 8.73 21.48 15.16
C VAL A 238 9.95 20.72 15.65
N SER A 239 10.04 20.50 16.97
CA SER A 239 11.20 19.85 17.57
C SER A 239 10.83 19.08 18.83
N ARG A 240 11.50 17.94 19.06
CA ARG A 240 11.44 17.24 20.36
C ARG A 240 12.11 18.02 21.48
N GLN A 241 13.00 18.94 21.13
CA GLN A 241 13.68 19.82 22.08
C GLN A 241 12.95 21.16 22.23
N ARG A 242 11.62 21.18 22.03
CA ARG A 242 10.75 22.35 22.11
C ARG A 242 11.14 23.30 23.25
N GLY A 243 11.17 22.78 24.49
CA GLY A 243 11.45 23.59 25.68
C GLY A 243 12.85 24.23 25.70
N ARG A 244 13.87 23.56 25.12
CA ARG A 244 15.22 24.11 25.02
C ARG A 244 15.29 25.24 24.00
N LEU A 245 14.66 25.06 22.83
CA LEU A 245 14.66 26.06 21.76
C LEU A 245 13.83 27.28 22.15
N GLU A 246 12.70 27.07 22.82
CA GLU A 246 11.84 28.15 23.33
C GLU A 246 12.56 28.98 24.40
N GLU A 247 13.26 28.35 25.35
CA GLU A 247 14.05 29.07 26.36
C GLU A 247 15.20 29.87 25.73
N LEU A 248 15.91 29.26 24.78
CA LEU A 248 17.01 29.90 24.05
C LEU A 248 16.51 31.13 23.26
N TRP A 249 15.34 31.04 22.63
CA TRP A 249 14.71 32.18 21.96
C TRP A 249 14.33 33.29 22.97
N ARG A 250 13.71 32.92 24.09
CA ARG A 250 13.28 33.88 25.12
C ARG A 250 14.45 34.64 25.76
N GLN A 251 15.64 34.06 25.84
CA GLN A 251 16.83 34.74 26.35
C GLN A 251 17.31 35.86 25.42
N ARG A 252 16.97 35.78 24.13
CA ARG A 252 17.36 36.75 23.11
C ARG A 252 16.30 37.84 22.92
N ASP A 253 15.03 37.45 22.91
CA ASP A 253 13.91 38.35 22.64
C ASP A 253 13.31 38.88 23.97
N ASP A 254 13.66 40.12 24.33
CA ASP A 254 13.22 40.80 25.57
C ASP A 254 11.79 41.38 25.45
N THR A 255 11.04 41.02 24.40
CA THR A 255 9.78 41.72 24.06
C THR A 255 8.52 41.07 24.63
N ARG A 256 7.64 41.95 25.15
CA ARG A 256 6.39 41.66 25.87
C ARG A 256 5.20 41.37 24.93
N HIS A 257 5.46 40.94 23.70
CA HIS A 257 4.44 40.66 22.68
C HIS A 257 4.35 39.16 22.40
N PRO A 258 3.18 38.62 21.98
CA PRO A 258 3.11 37.24 21.51
C PRO A 258 4.06 37.08 20.33
N SER A 259 5.09 36.23 20.52
CA SER A 259 6.09 35.95 19.50
C SER A 259 5.41 35.43 18.23
N PRO A 260 5.84 35.86 17.02
CA PRO A 260 5.36 35.27 15.77
C PRO A 260 5.89 33.83 15.56
N ILE A 261 6.62 33.28 16.53
CA ILE A 261 7.12 31.91 16.53
C ILE A 261 6.19 30.99 17.33
N THR A 262 5.73 29.91 16.70
CA THR A 262 5.00 28.82 17.34
C THR A 262 5.91 27.62 17.52
N PHE A 263 6.08 27.15 18.75
CA PHE A 263 6.87 25.96 19.07
C PHE A 263 5.97 24.74 19.27
N ILE A 264 6.23 23.65 18.54
CA ILE A 264 5.45 22.40 18.58
C ILE A 264 6.36 21.23 18.95
N GLU A 265 5.93 20.42 19.93
CA GLU A 265 6.64 19.20 20.33
C GLU A 265 6.22 18.02 19.45
N ALA A 266 6.92 17.85 18.33
CA ALA A 266 6.75 16.73 17.42
C ALA A 266 8.05 16.48 16.64
N SER A 267 8.00 15.61 15.63
CA SER A 267 9.12 15.33 14.74
C SER A 267 8.60 15.13 13.33
N LEU A 268 9.16 15.89 12.39
CA LEU A 268 8.89 15.82 10.96
C LEU A 268 10.21 15.52 10.23
N THR A 269 10.11 15.10 8.96
CA THR A 269 11.26 14.70 8.14
C THR A 269 12.05 15.92 7.67
N GLU A 270 11.36 16.97 7.20
CA GLU A 270 11.98 18.18 6.67
C GLU A 270 11.07 19.39 6.90
N GLY A 271 11.67 20.57 6.93
CA GLY A 271 10.99 21.86 6.94
C GLY A 271 10.72 22.40 5.53
N TRP A 272 9.90 23.44 5.46
CA TRP A 272 9.55 24.09 4.20
C TRP A 272 9.13 25.54 4.42
N GLN A 273 9.24 26.34 3.37
CA GLN A 273 8.73 27.71 3.33
C GLN A 273 7.54 27.78 2.36
N LEU A 274 6.43 28.43 2.74
CA LEU A 274 5.31 28.74 1.85
C LEU A 274 4.95 30.22 1.99
N GLY A 275 5.33 31.03 1.02
CA GLY A 275 5.20 32.49 1.11
C GLY A 275 5.91 33.05 2.35
N ASP A 276 5.14 33.62 3.27
CA ASP A 276 5.63 34.20 4.53
C ASP A 276 5.60 33.24 5.73
N LEU A 277 5.18 31.99 5.51
CA LEU A 277 5.13 30.93 6.52
C LEU A 277 6.37 30.02 6.42
N TYR A 278 7.05 29.82 7.53
CA TYR A 278 8.23 28.97 7.64
C TYR A 278 7.96 27.86 8.64
N LEU A 279 8.15 26.61 8.23
CA LEU A 279 8.14 25.45 9.12
C LEU A 279 9.55 24.88 9.20
N ILE A 280 10.17 24.97 10.38
CA ILE A 280 11.56 24.55 10.62
C ILE A 280 11.55 23.33 11.55
N THR A 281 12.35 22.31 11.23
CA THR A 281 12.40 21.05 11.99
C THR A 281 13.80 20.77 12.56
N ASP A 282 13.93 19.67 13.31
CA ASP A 282 15.23 19.17 13.77
C ASP A 282 16.21 18.87 12.62
N SER A 283 15.72 18.59 11.40
CA SER A 283 16.56 18.35 10.21
C SER A 283 17.31 19.61 9.78
N GLU A 284 16.65 20.76 9.73
CA GLU A 284 17.30 22.03 9.39
C GLU A 284 18.20 22.51 10.54
N ILE A 285 17.72 22.39 11.78
CA ILE A 285 18.43 22.92 12.96
C ILE A 285 19.67 22.08 13.26
N PHE A 286 19.54 20.74 13.29
CA PHE A 286 20.58 19.83 13.78
C PHE A 286 21.17 18.91 12.69
N GLY A 287 20.55 18.82 11.52
CA GLY A 287 20.93 17.84 10.49
C GLY A 287 20.49 16.41 10.82
N TRP A 288 19.53 16.24 11.74
CA TRP A 288 19.03 14.93 12.13
C TRP A 288 17.73 14.60 11.41
N GLU A 289 17.81 13.69 10.45
CA GLU A 289 16.64 13.15 9.76
C GLU A 289 16.25 11.81 10.41
N ARG A 290 14.95 11.60 10.64
CA ARG A 290 14.47 10.35 11.24
C ARG A 290 14.67 9.20 10.23
N PRO A 291 15.26 8.05 10.64
CA PRO A 291 15.14 6.83 9.85
C PRO A 291 13.66 6.44 9.76
N THR A 292 13.15 6.28 8.53
CA THR A 292 11.78 5.82 8.29
C THR A 292 11.51 4.57 9.14
N PRO A 293 10.49 4.57 10.01
CA PRO A 293 10.23 3.42 10.85
C PRO A 293 9.91 2.23 9.95
N ARG A 294 10.80 1.24 9.90
CA ARG A 294 10.54 -0.03 9.22
C ARG A 294 9.23 -0.59 9.80
N MET A 295 8.23 -0.79 8.93
CA MET A 295 7.04 -1.56 9.28
C MET A 295 7.54 -2.91 9.78
N ARG A 296 7.45 -3.16 11.09
CA ARG A 296 7.72 -4.49 11.61
C ARG A 296 6.66 -5.40 11.01
N ALA A 297 7.09 -6.42 10.27
CA ALA A 297 6.22 -7.53 9.92
C ALA A 297 5.55 -8.01 11.21
N ARG A 298 4.21 -8.03 11.24
CA ARG A 298 3.48 -8.57 12.38
C ARG A 298 3.90 -10.02 12.53
N ALA A 299 4.44 -10.39 13.69
CA ALA A 299 4.66 -11.77 14.01
C ALA A 299 3.30 -12.49 13.92
N ALA A 300 3.22 -13.56 13.13
CA ALA A 300 2.09 -14.47 13.19
C ALA A 300 2.03 -15.00 14.63
N ALA A 301 0.94 -14.70 15.33
CA ALA A 301 0.74 -15.21 16.68
C ALA A 301 0.41 -16.70 16.58
N GLU A 302 1.34 -17.57 16.98
CA GLU A 302 1.06 -18.99 17.18
C GLU A 302 0.15 -19.14 18.42
N THR A 303 -0.97 -19.84 18.24
CA THR A 303 -1.89 -20.14 19.35
C THR A 303 -1.28 -21.24 20.24
N PRO A 304 -1.53 -21.24 21.56
CA PRO A 304 -0.99 -22.28 22.46
C PRO A 304 -1.42 -23.71 22.09
N GLU A 305 -2.54 -23.85 21.39
CA GLU A 305 -3.05 -25.14 20.88
C GLU A 305 -2.29 -25.65 19.66
N ALA A 306 -1.60 -24.78 18.91
CA ALA A 306 -0.75 -25.21 17.79
C ALA A 306 0.34 -26.19 18.24
N VAL A 307 0.76 -26.11 19.52
CA VAL A 307 1.74 -27.03 20.13
C VAL A 307 1.19 -28.45 20.32
N TYR A 308 -0.14 -28.62 20.41
CA TYR A 308 -0.80 -29.91 20.60
C TYR A 308 -1.59 -30.38 19.36
N ALA A 309 -1.79 -29.50 18.38
CA ALA A 309 -2.55 -29.79 17.16
C ALA A 309 -1.83 -30.79 16.23
N ASP A 310 -0.51 -30.93 16.37
CA ASP A 310 0.31 -31.83 15.56
C ASP A 310 0.39 -33.26 16.11
N LEU A 311 -0.20 -33.55 17.29
CA LEU A 311 -0.18 -34.89 17.87
C LEU A 311 -1.16 -35.81 17.16
N GLN A 312 -0.65 -36.86 16.54
CA GLN A 312 -1.42 -37.93 15.91
C GLN A 312 -1.54 -39.14 16.83
N ALA A 313 -2.64 -39.88 16.69
CA ALA A 313 -2.83 -41.13 17.42
C ALA A 313 -1.64 -42.06 17.17
N GLY A 314 -0.91 -42.38 18.24
CA GLY A 314 0.30 -43.19 18.15
C GLY A 314 1.62 -42.45 18.39
N ASP A 315 1.61 -41.12 18.53
CA ASP A 315 2.80 -40.34 18.87
C ASP A 315 3.23 -40.58 20.32
N HIS A 316 4.53 -40.44 20.59
CA HIS A 316 5.04 -40.61 21.95
C HIS A 316 5.00 -39.27 22.70
N VAL A 317 4.27 -39.24 23.80
CA VAL A 317 4.13 -38.06 24.67
C VAL A 317 4.73 -38.33 26.03
N VAL A 318 5.31 -37.32 26.65
CA VAL A 318 5.92 -37.45 27.98
C VAL A 318 5.04 -36.76 29.00
N HIS A 319 4.46 -37.54 29.91
CA HIS A 319 3.74 -36.99 31.05
C HIS A 319 4.70 -36.81 32.23
N VAL A 320 4.70 -35.62 32.82
CA VAL A 320 5.64 -35.23 33.90
C VAL A 320 5.65 -36.23 35.06
N ASP A 321 4.48 -36.77 35.42
CA ASP A 321 4.34 -37.71 36.54
C ASP A 321 4.38 -39.20 36.14
N HIS A 322 4.23 -39.52 34.85
CA HIS A 322 3.99 -40.91 34.40
C HIS A 322 4.98 -41.42 33.35
N GLY A 323 5.87 -40.56 32.85
CA GLY A 323 6.87 -40.93 31.87
C GLY A 323 6.33 -40.95 30.43
N VAL A 324 6.99 -41.70 29.55
CA VAL A 324 6.66 -41.77 28.12
C VAL A 324 5.42 -42.66 27.91
N GLY A 325 4.37 -42.08 27.35
CA GLY A 325 3.15 -42.76 26.91
C GLY A 325 2.94 -42.57 25.41
N ARG A 326 1.90 -43.22 24.88
CA ARG A 326 1.49 -43.09 23.48
C ARG A 326 0.16 -42.34 23.43
N PHE A 327 0.10 -41.27 22.64
CA PHE A 327 -1.07 -40.41 22.46
C PHE A 327 -2.24 -41.15 21.83
#